data_AF-A0AAU7WRY2-F1
#
_entry.id   AF-A0AAU7WRY2-F1
#
_cell.length_a   1.000
_cell.length_b   1.000
_cell.length_c   1.000
_cell.angle_alpha   90.00
_cell.angle_beta   90.00
_cell.angle_gamma   90.00
#
_symmetry.space_group_name_H-M   'P 1'
#
loop_
_entity.id
_entity.type
_entity.pdbx_description
1 polymer ?
#
loop_
_entity_poly.entity_id
_entity_poly.type
_entity_poly.pdbx_seq_one_letter_code
_entity_poly.pdbx_strand_id
1 'polypeptide(L)' 'MTDPMHLQPQLPEYRYALYCRSDLFGLCESPQQPIALYRDEELAVAHGKRMWPTAYRVVDLHGEESPCAKPS' A
#
# COMPACT_ATOMS: atom_id res chain seq x y z
N MET A 1 1.36 26.22 6.98
CA MET A 1 2.16 26.91 5.95
C MET A 1 2.52 25.85 4.93
N THR A 2 1.87 25.85 3.77
CA THR A 2 2.06 24.81 2.75
C THR A 2 3.34 25.15 1.98
N ASP A 3 4.27 24.21 1.87
CA ASP A 3 5.47 24.37 1.03
C ASP A 3 5.02 24.51 -0.44
N PRO A 4 5.41 25.58 -1.16
CA PRO A 4 4.95 25.83 -2.52
C PRO A 4 5.41 24.77 -3.53
N MET A 5 6.37 23.91 -3.18
CA MET A 5 6.86 22.83 -4.04
C MET A 5 6.10 21.51 -3.87
N HIS A 6 5.21 21.41 -2.88
CA HIS A 6 4.49 20.18 -2.59
C HIS A 6 2.98 20.37 -2.72
N LEU A 7 2.38 19.59 -3.62
CA LEU A 7 0.93 19.46 -3.67
C LEU A 7 0.43 18.82 -2.38
N GLN A 8 -0.71 19.28 -1.88
CA GLN A 8 -1.38 18.59 -0.78
C GLN A 8 -1.80 17.19 -1.24
N PRO A 9 -1.52 16.14 -0.47
CA PRO A 9 -1.90 14.78 -0.83
C PRO A 9 -3.43 14.66 -0.80
N GLN A 10 -4.03 14.29 -1.93
CA GLN A 10 -5.44 13.94 -1.99
C GLN A 10 -5.56 12.44 -1.71
N LEU A 11 -6.00 12.09 -0.50
CA LEU A 11 -6.10 10.69 -0.06
C LEU A 11 -6.82 9.76 -1.06
N PRO A 12 -7.93 10.16 -1.71
CA PRO A 12 -8.60 9.33 -2.70
C PRO A 12 -7.77 8.98 -3.94
N GLU A 13 -6.68 9.71 -4.21
CA GLU A 13 -5.80 9.43 -5.34
C GLU A 13 -4.79 8.30 -5.02
N TYR A 14 -4.62 7.91 -3.75
CA TYR A 14 -3.68 6.86 -3.35
C TYR A 14 -4.38 5.49 -3.34
N ARG A 15 -4.57 4.96 -4.54
CA ARG A 15 -5.32 3.73 -4.80
C ARG A 15 -4.64 2.45 -4.32
N TYR A 16 -3.30 2.41 -4.26
CA TYR A 16 -2.57 1.17 -4.00
C TYR A 16 -1.89 1.19 -2.65
N ALA A 17 -2.06 0.11 -1.88
CA ALA A 17 -1.41 -0.10 -0.60
C ALA A 17 -0.33 -1.18 -0.70
N LEU A 18 0.89 -0.86 -0.27
CA LEU A 18 2.01 -1.81 -0.20
C LEU A 18 2.13 -2.39 1.20
N TYR A 19 2.12 -3.71 1.30
CA TYR A 19 2.33 -4.46 2.54
C TYR A 19 3.62 -5.25 2.48
N CYS A 20 4.38 -5.22 3.58
CA CYS A 20 5.41 -6.22 3.84
C CYS A 20 4.72 -7.54 4.22
N ARG A 21 5.11 -8.65 3.61
CA ARG A 21 4.57 -9.97 3.94
C ARG A 21 5.46 -10.72 4.91
N SER A 22 5.77 -10.07 6.03
CA SER A 22 6.57 -10.65 7.12
C SER A 22 5.89 -11.83 7.80
N ASP A 23 4.55 -11.94 7.66
CA ASP A 23 3.72 -13.07 8.05
C ASP A 23 4.16 -14.38 7.37
N LEU A 24 4.64 -14.31 6.12
CA LEU A 24 5.14 -15.50 5.40
C LEU A 24 6.35 -16.15 6.07
N PHE A 25 7.04 -15.42 6.94
CA PHE A 25 8.20 -15.89 7.69
C PHE A 25 7.89 -16.08 9.19
N GLY A 26 6.63 -15.93 9.61
CA GLY A 26 6.25 -16.00 11.02
C GLY A 26 6.81 -14.86 11.88
N LEU A 27 7.19 -13.73 11.27
CA LEU A 27 7.77 -12.57 11.97
C LEU A 27 6.70 -11.60 12.48
N CYS A 28 5.44 -11.81 12.11
CA CYS A 28 4.31 -11.02 12.60
C CYS A 28 3.07 -11.90 12.78
N GLU A 29 2.40 -11.74 13.91
CA GLU A 29 1.21 -12.54 14.30
C GLU A 29 -0.11 -11.76 14.14
N SER A 30 -0.06 -10.50 13.72
CA SER A 30 -1.23 -9.64 13.58
C SER A 30 -1.34 -9.06 12.16
N PRO A 31 -2.54 -8.61 11.74
CA PRO A 31 -2.71 -7.94 10.45
C PRO A 31 -1.76 -6.74 10.33
N GLN A 32 -0.93 -6.75 9.28
CA GLN A 32 0.05 -5.69 9.02
C GLN A 32 -0.68 -4.45 8.48
N GLN A 33 -0.27 -3.26 8.94
CA GLN A 33 -0.64 -2.01 8.28
C GLN A 33 0.15 -1.84 6.97
N PRO A 34 -0.38 -1.10 5.99
CA PRO A 34 0.38 -0.79 4.80
C PRO A 34 1.62 0.04 5.16
N ILE A 35 2.75 -0.30 4.57
CA ILE A 35 4.01 0.42 4.75
C ILE A 35 3.98 1.76 4.00
N ALA A 36 3.32 1.78 2.84
CA ALA A 36 3.20 2.97 2.01
C ALA A 36 1.94 2.90 1.13
N LEU A 37 1.45 4.09 0.75
CA LEU A 37 0.36 4.26 -0.20
C LEU A 37 0.88 4.89 -1.48
N TYR A 38 0.37 4.43 -2.62
CA TYR A 38 0.76 4.87 -3.95
C TYR A 38 -0.46 5.22 -4.79
N ARG A 39 -0.30 6.23 -5.64
CA ARG A 39 -1.24 6.50 -6.73
C ARG A 39 -1.10 5.50 -7.88
N ASP A 40 0.11 5.00 -8.08
CA ASP A 40 0.50 4.19 -9.22
C ASP A 40 0.92 2.78 -8.78
N GLU A 41 0.40 1.75 -9.46
CA GLU A 41 0.65 0.36 -9.11
C GLU A 41 2.09 -0.05 -9.40
N GLU A 42 2.64 0.37 -10.53
CA GLU A 42 3.98 -0.01 -10.97
C GLU A 42 5.03 0.50 -9.98
N LEU A 43 4.86 1.70 -9.44
CA LEU A 43 5.70 2.25 -8.38
C LEU A 43 5.57 1.46 -7.07
N ALA A 44 4.36 1.09 -6.66
CA ALA A 44 4.14 0.27 -5.48
C ALA A 44 4.85 -1.09 -5.62
N VAL A 45 4.70 -1.71 -6.78
CA VAL A 45 5.33 -2.99 -7.14
C VAL A 45 6.84 -2.87 -7.19
N ALA A 46 7.38 -1.83 -7.82
CA ALA A 46 8.82 -1.60 -7.92
C ALA A 46 9.45 -1.42 -6.52
N HIS A 47 8.78 -0.67 -5.63
CA HIS A 47 9.24 -0.52 -4.25
C HIS A 47 9.21 -1.87 -3.52
N GLY A 48 8.08 -2.58 -3.58
CA GLY A 48 7.92 -3.88 -2.95
C GLY A 48 8.98 -4.89 -3.42
N LYS A 49 9.19 -5.00 -4.73
CA LYS A 49 10.24 -5.86 -5.33
C LYS A 49 11.64 -5.48 -4.85
N ARG A 50 11.93 -4.19 -4.68
CA ARG A 50 13.25 -3.72 -4.23
C ARG A 50 13.52 -4.07 -2.76
N MET A 51 12.50 -3.96 -1.91
CA MET A 51 12.65 -4.19 -0.47
C MET A 51 12.49 -5.66 -0.08
N TRP A 52 11.50 -6.33 -0.65
CA TRP A 52 11.12 -7.70 -0.33
C TRP A 52 10.82 -8.49 -1.60
N PRO A 53 11.85 -8.89 -2.39
CA PRO A 53 11.68 -9.45 -3.74
C PRO A 53 10.63 -10.57 -3.86
N THR A 54 10.46 -11.37 -2.82
CA THR A 54 9.54 -12.51 -2.76
C THR A 54 8.48 -12.40 -1.67
N ALA A 55 8.38 -11.26 -0.97
CA ALA A 55 7.56 -11.13 0.24
C ALA A 55 6.93 -9.74 0.40
N TYR A 56 6.21 -9.31 -0.64
CA TYR A 56 5.38 -8.10 -0.61
C TYR A 56 4.02 -8.39 -1.22
N ARG A 57 3.04 -7.53 -0.90
CA ARG A 57 1.74 -7.51 -1.56
C ARG A 57 1.36 -6.07 -1.87
N VAL A 58 0.87 -5.83 -3.08
CA VAL A 58 0.19 -4.59 -3.45
C VAL A 58 -1.31 -4.89 -3.51
N VAL A 59 -2.12 -4.02 -2.92
CA VAL A 59 -3.59 -4.14 -2.90
C VAL A 59 -4.18 -2.89 -3.52
N ASP A 60 -5.10 -3.07 -4.47
CA ASP A 60 -5.95 -2.00 -4.98
C ASP A 60 -7.09 -1.73 -3.98
N LEU A 61 -7.07 -0.55 -3.37
CA LEU A 61 -8.03 -0.08 -2.36
C LEU A 61 -9.38 0.33 -2.95
N HIS A 62 -9.50 0.43 -4.29
CA HIS A 62 -10.74 0.76 -4.99
C HIS A 62 -11.28 -0.40 -5.85
N GLY A 63 -10.56 -1.53 -5.93
CA GLY A 63 -10.95 -2.72 -6.68
C GLY A 63 -11.87 -3.68 -5.90
N GLU A 64 -12.19 -4.83 -6.47
CA GLU A 64 -13.03 -5.86 -5.82
C GLU A 64 -12.44 -6.41 -4.51
N GLU A 65 -11.11 -6.35 -4.34
CA GLU A 65 -10.41 -6.77 -3.12
C GLU A 65 -10.28 -5.66 -2.05
N SER A 66 -11.03 -4.56 -2.19
CA SER A 66 -10.94 -3.41 -1.29
C SER A 66 -11.26 -3.80 0.16
N PRO A 67 -10.30 -3.75 1.10
CA PRO A 67 -10.59 -3.93 2.52
C PRO A 67 -11.43 -2.77 3.10
N CYS A 68 -11.59 -1.68 2.35
CA CYS A 68 -12.43 -0.53 2.67
C CYS A 68 -13.85 -0.58 2.07
N ALA A 69 -14.21 -1.65 1.35
CA ALA A 69 -15.60 -1.85 0.95
C ALA A 69 -16.44 -2.00 2.24
N LYS A 70 -17.32 -1.02 2.50
CA LYS A 70 -18.23 -1.12 3.63
C LYS A 70 -19.11 -2.36 3.44
N PRO A 71 -19.35 -3.18 4.48
CA PRO A 71 -20.41 -4.17 4.42
C PRO A 71 -21.73 -3.43 4.11
N SER A 72 -22.49 -3.98 3.16
CA SER A 72 -23.85 -3.51 2.84
C SER A 72 -24.79 -3.67 4.01
#